data_AF-W4UW35-F1
#
_entry.id   AF-W4UW35-F1
#
_cell.length_a   1.000
_cell.length_b   1.000
_cell.length_c   1.000
_cell.angle_alpha   90.00
_cell.angle_beta   90.00
_cell.angle_gamma   90.00
#
_symmetry.space_group_name_H-M   'P 1'
#
loop_
_entity.id
_entity.type
_entity.pdbx_description
1 polymer ?
#
loop_
_entity_poly.entity_id
_entity_poly.type
_entity_poly.pdbx_seq_one_letter_code
_entity_poly.pdbx_strand_id
1 'polypeptide(L)'
;MNMDLVLPKDLKISSNRMLIITPVVRNGSQEALLTPVYIYGRKREIISKRKNRLPIAGSQVLRRKNHKEQVINYQGSVPYEAWMKGGNVLLEQELCACGNNQEETTTNQLTGIPKLYEIPEIQYCTPVNETVKRRVFKGTAYIDFPVNKTVIYPDYRKNPVELARIDSTCKGLRTEMYGR
;
A
#
# COMPACT_ATOMS: atom_id res chain seq x y z
N MET A 1 -8.79 -13.08 -5.35
CA MET A 1 -9.30 -12.62 -4.05
C MET A 1 -9.38 -13.81 -3.13
N ASN A 2 -8.68 -13.72 -1.99
CA ASN A 2 -8.67 -14.76 -0.96
C ASN A 2 -9.17 -14.12 0.33
N MET A 3 -10.17 -14.72 0.96
CA MET A 3 -10.70 -14.25 2.24
C MET A 3 -11.30 -15.41 3.03
N ASP A 4 -11.35 -15.25 4.35
CA ASP A 4 -12.02 -16.20 5.23
C ASP A 4 -13.41 -15.66 5.60
N LEU A 5 -14.45 -16.35 5.15
CA LEU A 5 -15.83 -16.03 5.50
C LEU A 5 -16.19 -16.73 6.81
N VAL A 6 -16.35 -15.96 7.88
CA VAL A 6 -16.72 -16.47 9.20
C VAL A 6 -18.24 -16.46 9.35
N LEU A 7 -18.82 -17.64 9.57
CA LEU A 7 -20.21 -17.81 9.97
C LEU A 7 -20.27 -17.86 11.51
N PRO A 8 -20.69 -16.77 12.18
CA PRO A 8 -20.62 -16.69 13.64
C PRO A 8 -21.65 -17.61 14.29
N LYS A 9 -21.49 -17.93 15.59
CA LYS A 9 -22.32 -18.94 16.29
C LYS A 9 -23.80 -18.57 16.38
N ASP A 10 -24.08 -17.28 16.46
CA ASP A 10 -25.40 -16.65 16.55
C ASP A 10 -26.14 -16.60 15.20
N LEU A 11 -25.43 -16.69 14.08
CA LEU A 11 -26.04 -16.83 12.76
C LEU A 11 -26.83 -18.14 12.66
N LYS A 12 -28.16 -18.03 12.71
CA LYS A 12 -29.09 -19.15 12.57
C LYS A 12 -29.67 -19.18 11.17
N ILE A 13 -29.43 -20.27 10.44
CA ILE A 13 -30.11 -20.54 9.17
C ILE A 13 -31.14 -21.62 9.45
N SER A 14 -32.40 -21.32 9.14
CA SER A 14 -33.49 -22.29 9.34
C SER A 14 -33.31 -23.48 8.40
N SER A 15 -33.81 -24.65 8.81
CA SER A 15 -33.56 -25.90 8.09
C SER A 15 -34.00 -25.88 6.61
N ASN A 16 -35.01 -25.08 6.27
CA ASN A 16 -35.58 -24.98 4.92
C ASN A 16 -35.02 -23.82 4.09
N ARG A 17 -34.15 -22.99 4.66
CA ARG A 17 -33.56 -21.82 4.02
C ARG A 17 -32.15 -22.10 3.52
N MET A 18 -31.65 -21.21 2.67
CA MET A 18 -30.24 -21.09 2.32
C MET A 18 -29.80 -19.65 2.41
N LEU A 19 -28.53 -19.43 2.69
CA LEU A 19 -27.86 -18.15 2.57
C LEU A 19 -26.90 -18.23 1.38
N ILE A 20 -26.97 -17.28 0.47
CA ILE A 20 -26.02 -17.10 -0.62
C ILE A 20 -25.14 -15.91 -0.25
N ILE A 21 -23.83 -16.08 -0.35
CA ILE A 21 -22.87 -15.00 -0.14
C ILE A 21 -22.14 -14.77 -1.47
N THR A 22 -22.31 -13.59 -2.05
CA THR A 22 -21.76 -13.20 -3.35
C THR A 22 -20.83 -12.01 -3.15
N PRO A 23 -19.51 -12.18 -3.35
CA PRO A 23 -18.60 -11.04 -3.37
C PRO A 23 -18.79 -10.26 -4.67
N VAL A 24 -18.80 -8.93 -4.59
CA VAL A 24 -19.08 -8.05 -5.73
C VAL A 24 -18.04 -6.94 -5.78
N VAL A 25 -17.45 -6.71 -6.95
CA VAL A 25 -16.69 -5.49 -7.21
C VAL A 25 -17.64 -4.46 -7.79
N ARG A 26 -17.79 -3.31 -7.15
CA ARG A 26 -18.70 -2.22 -7.57
C ARG A 26 -17.93 -0.91 -7.69
N ASN A 27 -18.08 -0.22 -8.82
CA ASN A 27 -17.64 1.16 -8.97
C ASN A 27 -18.67 1.96 -9.78
N GLY A 28 -19.30 2.95 -9.15
CA GLY A 28 -20.42 3.67 -9.75
C GLY A 28 -21.56 2.72 -10.13
N SER A 29 -21.92 2.69 -11.41
CA SER A 29 -22.97 1.82 -11.97
C SER A 29 -22.47 0.48 -12.52
N GLN A 30 -21.16 0.22 -12.47
CA GLN A 30 -20.58 -1.02 -12.98
C GLN A 30 -20.30 -2.00 -11.85
N GLU A 31 -20.61 -3.27 -12.11
CA GLU A 31 -20.51 -4.34 -11.14
C GLU A 31 -19.96 -5.61 -11.79
N ALA A 32 -19.12 -6.33 -11.04
CA ALA A 32 -18.64 -7.65 -11.38
C ALA A 32 -18.91 -8.60 -10.21
N LEU A 33 -19.75 -9.59 -10.46
CA LEU A 33 -20.11 -10.63 -9.50
C LEU A 33 -19.03 -11.71 -9.50
N LEU A 34 -18.50 -12.05 -8.33
CA LEU A 34 -17.64 -13.21 -8.17
C LEU A 34 -18.49 -14.47 -7.90
N THR A 35 -17.87 -15.64 -8.09
CA THR A 35 -18.53 -16.92 -7.82
C THR A 35 -19.04 -16.98 -6.37
N PRO A 36 -20.33 -17.28 -6.14
CA PRO A 36 -20.91 -17.22 -4.81
C PRO A 36 -20.59 -18.46 -3.97
N VAL A 37 -20.91 -18.35 -2.67
CA VAL A 37 -20.90 -19.46 -1.71
C VAL A 37 -22.33 -19.73 -1.25
N TYR A 38 -22.74 -20.99 -1.31
CA TYR A 38 -24.06 -21.44 -0.87
C TYR A 38 -23.98 -22.12 0.49
N ILE A 39 -24.76 -21.62 1.45
CA ILE A 39 -24.84 -22.16 2.81
C ILE A 39 -26.25 -22.68 3.04
N TYR A 40 -26.39 -24.00 3.06
CA TYR A 40 -27.68 -24.67 3.16
C TYR A 40 -28.08 -24.99 4.59
N GLY A 41 -29.37 -24.81 4.90
CA GLY A 41 -30.03 -25.51 5.99
C GLY A 41 -30.17 -27.02 5.70
N ARG A 42 -30.40 -27.82 6.75
CA ARG A 42 -30.46 -29.29 6.66
C ARG A 42 -31.45 -29.81 5.61
N LYS A 43 -32.71 -29.39 5.67
CA LYS A 43 -33.77 -29.87 4.75
C LYS A 43 -33.52 -29.30 3.34
N ARG A 44 -33.06 -28.05 3.25
CA ARG A 44 -32.70 -27.41 1.98
C ARG A 44 -31.62 -28.21 1.23
N GLU A 45 -30.56 -28.62 1.92
CA GLU A 45 -29.49 -29.47 1.36
C GLU A 45 -30.04 -30.78 0.79
N ILE A 46 -30.87 -31.49 1.58
CA ILE A 46 -31.48 -32.77 1.17
C ILE A 46 -32.36 -32.58 -0.07
N ILE A 47 -33.20 -31.54 -0.08
CA ILE A 47 -34.10 -31.25 -1.20
C ILE A 47 -33.30 -30.86 -2.45
N SER A 48 -32.26 -30.03 -2.32
CA SER A 48 -31.41 -29.65 -3.44
C SER A 48 -30.72 -30.86 -4.07
N LYS A 49 -30.19 -31.79 -3.25
CA LYS A 49 -29.60 -33.05 -3.75
C LYS A 49 -30.64 -33.93 -4.45
N ARG A 50 -31.82 -34.13 -3.84
CA ARG A 50 -32.89 -34.97 -4.42
C ARG A 50 -33.46 -34.41 -5.73
N LYS A 51 -33.61 -33.09 -5.82
CA LYS A 51 -34.14 -32.41 -7.00
C LYS A 51 -33.06 -32.03 -8.03
N ASN A 52 -31.82 -32.47 -7.81
CA ASN A 52 -30.67 -32.13 -8.64
C ASN A 52 -30.53 -30.61 -8.90
N ARG A 53 -30.84 -29.79 -7.89
CA ARG A 53 -30.66 -28.33 -7.94
C ARG A 53 -29.19 -28.02 -7.77
N LEU A 54 -28.50 -27.84 -8.90
CA LEU A 54 -27.09 -27.53 -8.92
C LEU A 54 -26.87 -26.03 -8.64
N PRO A 55 -25.90 -25.68 -7.78
CA PRO A 55 -25.44 -24.30 -7.64
C PRO A 55 -24.77 -23.82 -8.94
N ILE A 56 -24.45 -22.53 -9.03
CA ILE A 56 -23.60 -22.00 -10.11
C ILE A 56 -22.27 -22.77 -10.15
N ALA A 57 -21.78 -23.07 -11.36
CA ALA A 57 -20.53 -23.81 -11.54
C ALA A 57 -19.36 -23.12 -10.82
N GLY A 58 -18.50 -23.92 -10.18
CA GLY A 58 -17.38 -23.42 -9.38
C GLY A 58 -17.74 -22.92 -7.97
N SER A 59 -19.02 -22.85 -7.63
CA SER A 59 -19.45 -22.37 -6.31
C SER A 59 -19.16 -23.38 -5.22
N GLN A 60 -18.76 -22.88 -4.05
CA GLN A 60 -18.66 -23.71 -2.85
C GLN A 60 -20.05 -23.91 -2.25
N VAL A 61 -20.37 -25.15 -1.86
CA VAL A 61 -21.61 -25.48 -1.16
C VAL A 61 -21.28 -26.11 0.17
N LEU A 62 -21.84 -25.57 1.24
CA LEU A 62 -21.70 -26.13 2.57
C LEU A 62 -23.03 -26.14 3.32
N ARG A 63 -23.09 -26.96 4.36
CA ARG A 63 -24.23 -27.01 5.27
C ARG A 63 -23.94 -26.19 6.52
N ARG A 64 -24.91 -25.37 6.94
CA ARG A 64 -24.87 -24.67 8.23
C ARG A 64 -24.94 -25.65 9.40
N LYS A 65 -23.97 -25.55 10.30
CA LYS A 65 -23.96 -26.15 11.65
C LYS A 65 -24.35 -25.05 12.64
N ASN A 66 -25.66 -24.89 12.86
CA ASN A 66 -26.17 -23.87 13.80
C ASN A 66 -25.50 -24.02 15.18
N HIS A 67 -25.32 -22.89 15.88
CA HIS A 67 -24.63 -22.80 17.18
C HIS A 67 -23.14 -23.11 17.18
N LYS A 68 -22.55 -23.37 16.00
CA LYS A 68 -21.11 -23.53 15.84
C LYS A 68 -20.58 -22.48 14.89
N GLU A 69 -19.41 -21.96 15.19
CA GLU A 69 -18.69 -21.12 14.25
C GLU A 69 -18.20 -21.99 13.10
N GLN A 70 -18.24 -21.45 11.88
CA GLN A 70 -17.68 -22.11 10.71
C GLN A 70 -16.89 -21.10 9.91
N VAL A 71 -15.68 -21.45 9.53
CA VAL A 71 -14.84 -20.65 8.64
C VAL A 71 -14.87 -21.30 7.26
N ILE A 72 -15.04 -20.47 6.24
CA ILE A 72 -15.03 -20.88 4.84
C ILE A 72 -13.90 -20.15 4.14
N ASN A 73 -12.92 -20.90 3.66
CA ASN A 73 -11.79 -20.34 2.92
C ASN A 73 -12.24 -20.07 1.49
N TYR A 74 -12.51 -18.80 1.20
CA TYR A 74 -13.02 -18.36 -0.09
C TYR A 74 -11.87 -17.95 -1.01
N GLN A 75 -11.91 -18.46 -2.24
CA GLN A 75 -11.02 -18.06 -3.32
C GLN A 75 -11.85 -17.83 -4.59
N GLY A 76 -11.73 -16.63 -5.14
CA GLY A 76 -12.39 -16.24 -6.39
C GLY A 76 -11.59 -15.19 -7.12
N SER A 77 -11.68 -15.15 -8.45
CA SER A 77 -11.04 -14.13 -9.26
C SER A 77 -11.92 -13.75 -10.44
N VAL A 78 -11.89 -12.46 -10.78
CA VAL A 78 -12.45 -11.92 -12.01
C VAL A 78 -11.34 -11.16 -12.74
N PRO A 79 -11.31 -11.17 -14.08
CA PRO A 79 -10.39 -10.33 -14.83
C PRO A 79 -10.54 -8.87 -14.42
N TYR A 80 -9.41 -8.19 -14.24
CA TYR A 80 -9.42 -6.78 -13.88
C TYR A 80 -9.85 -5.94 -15.08
N GLU A 81 -10.79 -5.02 -14.87
CA GLU A 81 -11.22 -4.04 -15.86
C GLU A 81 -10.94 -2.61 -15.37
N ALA A 82 -10.73 -1.68 -16.31
CA ALA A 82 -10.32 -0.31 -15.99
C ALA A 82 -11.29 0.42 -15.04
N TRP A 83 -12.59 0.13 -15.15
CA TRP A 83 -13.62 0.70 -14.29
C TRP A 83 -13.53 0.23 -12.84
N MET A 84 -12.84 -0.88 -12.53
CA MET A 84 -12.66 -1.33 -11.15
C MET A 84 -11.69 -0.42 -10.35
N LYS A 85 -10.93 0.45 -11.03
CA LYS A 85 -9.96 1.37 -10.39
C LYS A 85 -10.66 2.30 -9.40
N GLY A 86 -10.30 2.21 -8.12
CA GLY A 86 -10.89 3.05 -7.08
C GLY A 86 -12.31 2.64 -6.67
N GLY A 87 -12.79 1.48 -7.11
CA GLY A 87 -14.07 0.89 -6.70
C GLY A 87 -14.01 0.24 -5.32
N ASN A 88 -15.10 -0.43 -4.94
CA ASN A 88 -15.22 -1.16 -3.68
C ASN A 88 -15.46 -2.65 -3.91
N VAL A 89 -14.99 -3.46 -2.97
CA VAL A 89 -15.36 -4.86 -2.84
C VAL A 89 -16.44 -4.96 -1.76
N LEU A 90 -17.59 -5.49 -2.15
CA LEU A 90 -18.77 -5.68 -1.34
C LEU A 90 -19.03 -7.17 -1.14
N LEU A 91 -19.75 -7.49 -0.08
CA LEU A 91 -20.25 -8.82 0.21
C LEU A 91 -21.77 -8.75 0.28
N GLU A 92 -22.43 -9.27 -0.75
CA GLU A 92 -23.88 -9.36 -0.80
C GLU A 92 -24.33 -10.69 -0.23
N GLN A 93 -25.32 -10.64 0.66
CA GLN A 93 -25.84 -11.77 1.39
C GLN A 93 -27.33 -11.88 1.09
N GLU A 94 -27.77 -13.00 0.53
CA GLU A 94 -29.17 -13.26 0.20
C GLU A 94 -29.68 -14.46 0.98
N LEU A 95 -30.70 -14.25 1.80
CA LEU A 95 -31.41 -15.33 2.47
C LEU A 95 -32.59 -15.77 1.59
N CYS A 96 -32.59 -17.02 1.17
CA CYS A 96 -33.62 -17.57 0.30
C CYS A 96 -34.43 -18.69 0.98
N ALA A 97 -35.72 -18.72 0.68
CA ALA A 97 -36.67 -19.74 1.11
C ALA A 97 -36.60 -21.05 0.28
N CYS A 98 -37.44 -22.03 0.64
CA CYS A 98 -37.55 -23.35 0.00
C CYS A 98 -37.82 -23.29 -1.54
N GLY A 99 -38.38 -22.16 -2.01
CA GLY A 99 -38.68 -21.88 -3.42
C GLY A 99 -37.58 -21.15 -4.22
N ASN A 100 -36.41 -20.87 -3.64
CA ASN A 100 -35.42 -19.90 -4.16
C ASN A 100 -35.96 -18.46 -4.23
N ASN A 101 -37.05 -18.17 -3.56
CA ASN A 101 -37.51 -16.80 -3.40
C ASN A 101 -36.59 -16.10 -2.39
N GLN A 102 -36.10 -14.94 -2.79
CA GLN A 102 -35.31 -14.03 -1.97
C GLN A 102 -36.23 -13.42 -0.90
N GLU A 103 -35.86 -13.57 0.37
CA GLU A 103 -36.62 -13.03 1.50
C GLU A 103 -35.94 -11.77 2.06
N GLU A 104 -34.62 -11.81 2.22
CA GLU A 104 -33.83 -10.75 2.83
C GLU A 104 -32.49 -10.60 2.10
N THR A 105 -32.05 -9.35 1.91
CA THR A 105 -30.73 -9.03 1.35
C THR A 105 -30.01 -8.06 2.24
N THR A 106 -28.73 -8.34 2.49
CA THR A 106 -27.83 -7.46 3.25
C THR A 106 -26.56 -7.28 2.45
N THR A 107 -26.05 -6.05 2.40
CA THR A 107 -24.80 -5.73 1.70
C THR A 107 -23.82 -5.14 2.70
N ASN A 108 -22.64 -5.75 2.79
CA ASN A 108 -21.55 -5.27 3.64
C ASN A 108 -20.36 -4.85 2.78
N GLN A 109 -19.84 -3.65 2.97
CA GLN A 109 -18.59 -3.22 2.33
C GLN A 109 -17.40 -3.86 3.05
N LEU A 110 -16.53 -4.56 2.30
CA LEU A 110 -15.35 -5.21 2.87
C LEU A 110 -14.14 -4.27 2.83
N THR A 111 -13.78 -3.80 1.64
CA THR A 111 -12.58 -3.00 1.41
C THR A 111 -12.68 -2.22 0.10
N GLY A 112 -11.96 -1.11 -0.01
CA GLY A 112 -11.77 -0.39 -1.27
C GLY A 112 -10.67 -1.03 -2.13
N ILE A 113 -10.77 -0.87 -3.46
CA ILE A 113 -9.71 -1.17 -4.41
C ILE A 113 -8.82 0.08 -4.50
N PRO A 114 -7.52 -0.01 -4.15
CA PRO A 114 -6.66 1.16 -4.15
C PRO A 114 -6.57 1.76 -5.54
N LYS A 115 -6.58 3.09 -5.64
CA LYS A 115 -6.13 3.76 -6.85
C LYS A 115 -4.63 3.51 -6.96
N LEU A 116 -4.20 2.80 -8.01
CA LEU A 116 -2.78 2.76 -8.37
C LEU A 116 -2.31 4.22 -8.51
N TYR A 117 -1.40 4.63 -7.62
CA TYR A 117 -0.76 5.92 -7.71
C TYR A 117 0.07 5.95 -8.99
N GLU A 118 -0.12 6.99 -9.79
CA GLU A 118 0.81 7.26 -10.89
C GLU A 118 2.15 7.61 -10.26
N ILE A 119 3.13 6.72 -10.46
CA ILE A 119 4.51 7.04 -10.10
C ILE A 119 4.91 8.18 -11.05
N PRO A 120 5.24 9.38 -10.55
CA PRO A 120 5.64 10.47 -11.43
C PRO A 120 6.87 10.02 -12.22
N GLU A 121 6.92 10.36 -13.50
CA GLU A 121 8.13 10.15 -14.29
C GLU A 121 9.29 10.87 -13.60
N ILE A 122 10.24 10.08 -13.08
CA ILE A 122 11.46 10.62 -12.49
C ILE A 122 12.31 11.15 -13.66
N GLN A 123 12.17 12.44 -13.95
CA GLN A 123 13.08 13.11 -14.87
C GLN A 123 14.44 13.24 -14.18
N TYR A 124 15.39 12.42 -14.62
CA TYR A 124 16.77 12.54 -14.20
C TYR A 124 17.40 13.75 -14.92
N CYS A 125 17.50 14.89 -14.24
CA CYS A 125 18.27 16.02 -14.74
C CYS A 125 19.76 15.71 -14.58
N THR A 126 20.41 15.24 -15.65
CA THR A 126 21.88 15.18 -15.66
C THR A 126 22.42 16.60 -15.51
N PRO A 127 23.21 16.90 -14.46
CA PRO A 127 23.76 18.23 -14.30
C PRO A 127 24.62 18.58 -15.51
N VAL A 128 24.45 19.80 -16.03
CA VAL A 128 25.28 20.30 -17.12
C VAL A 128 26.73 20.28 -16.64
N ASN A 129 27.62 19.74 -17.47
CA ASN A 129 29.04 19.64 -17.15
C ASN A 129 29.60 21.04 -16.87
N GLU A 130 29.98 21.31 -15.62
CA GLU A 130 30.62 22.57 -15.23
C GLU A 130 31.96 22.69 -15.96
N THR A 131 32.06 23.65 -16.89
CA THR A 131 33.30 23.91 -17.65
C THR A 131 34.48 24.28 -16.75
N VAL A 132 34.22 24.79 -15.54
CA VAL A 132 35.24 25.06 -14.52
C VAL A 132 34.66 24.71 -13.14
N LYS A 133 35.16 23.62 -12.55
CA LYS A 133 34.86 23.23 -11.17
C LYS A 133 35.42 24.29 -10.21
N ARG A 134 34.59 25.21 -9.73
CA ARG A 134 35.03 26.30 -8.86
C ARG A 134 35.18 25.80 -7.42
N ARG A 135 36.40 25.40 -7.04
CA ARG A 135 36.71 25.02 -5.65
C ARG A 135 36.85 26.26 -4.79
N VAL A 136 36.09 26.34 -3.71
CA VAL A 136 36.23 27.40 -2.71
C VAL A 136 37.21 26.91 -1.65
N PHE A 137 38.41 27.49 -1.61
CA PHE A 137 39.34 27.27 -0.52
C PHE A 137 39.01 28.22 0.62
N LYS A 138 38.77 27.66 1.80
CA LYS A 138 38.54 28.43 3.02
C LYS A 138 39.61 28.03 4.03
N GLY A 139 40.42 29.00 4.45
CA GLY A 139 41.38 28.86 5.54
C GLY A 139 41.05 29.82 6.67
N THR A 140 41.24 29.38 7.91
CA THR A 140 41.09 30.20 9.12
C THR A 140 42.36 30.08 9.94
N ALA A 141 42.86 31.22 10.43
CA ALA A 141 44.03 31.29 11.30
C ALA A 141 43.79 32.35 12.39
N TYR A 142 44.42 32.17 13.54
CA TYR A 142 44.27 33.06 14.70
C TYR A 142 45.54 33.88 14.92
N ILE A 143 45.40 35.18 15.20
CA ILE A 143 46.54 36.08 15.45
C ILE A 143 46.49 36.57 16.90
N ASP A 144 47.55 36.28 17.64
CA ASP A 144 47.76 36.75 19.01
C ASP A 144 48.42 38.13 19.01
N PHE A 145 47.90 39.03 19.84
CA PHE A 145 48.46 40.37 20.04
C PHE A 145 48.92 40.57 21.49
N PRO A 146 50.05 41.27 21.74
CA PRO A 146 50.36 41.78 23.06
C PRO A 146 49.29 42.78 23.53
N VAL A 147 49.09 42.86 24.85
CA VAL A 147 48.08 43.77 25.45
C VAL A 147 48.33 45.21 24.99
N ASN A 148 47.26 45.89 24.56
CA ASN A 148 47.27 47.26 24.03
C ASN A 148 48.16 47.48 22.78
N LYS A 149 48.42 46.43 22.00
CA LYS A 149 49.10 46.55 20.70
C LYS A 149 48.24 45.95 19.58
N THR A 150 48.29 46.57 18.41
CA THR A 150 47.60 46.11 17.19
C THR A 150 48.58 45.66 16.10
N VAL A 151 49.89 45.76 16.36
CA VAL A 151 50.93 45.32 15.42
C VAL A 151 51.05 43.80 15.46
N ILE A 152 51.04 43.16 14.29
CA ILE A 152 51.27 41.71 14.16
C ILE A 152 52.75 41.45 14.35
N TYR A 153 53.09 40.72 15.42
CA TYR A 153 54.45 40.25 15.67
C TYR A 153 54.56 38.78 15.23
N PRO A 154 55.33 38.46 14.17
CA PRO A 154 55.40 37.11 13.63
C PRO A 154 55.89 36.08 14.64
N ASP A 155 56.84 36.44 15.50
CA ASP A 155 57.45 35.54 16.48
C ASP A 155 56.70 35.48 17.82
N TYR A 156 55.58 36.20 17.94
CA TYR A 156 54.82 36.27 19.18
C TYR A 156 53.90 35.06 19.34
N ARG A 157 54.15 34.26 20.38
CA ARG A 157 53.34 33.09 20.76
C ARG A 157 53.13 32.13 19.58
N LYS A 158 51.88 31.90 19.17
CA LYS A 158 51.50 30.93 18.13
C LYS A 158 51.43 31.56 16.74
N ASN A 159 51.70 32.85 16.61
CA ASN A 159 51.70 33.55 15.33
C ASN A 159 52.59 32.91 14.26
N PRO A 160 53.80 32.35 14.55
CA PRO A 160 54.60 31.72 13.50
C PRO A 160 53.87 30.58 12.81
N VAL A 161 53.14 29.77 13.59
CA VAL A 161 52.41 28.59 13.09
C VAL A 161 51.14 29.01 12.36
N GLU A 162 50.40 29.98 12.89
CA GLU A 162 49.15 30.45 12.29
C GLU A 162 49.39 31.26 11.00
N LEU A 163 50.46 32.06 10.96
CA LEU A 163 50.90 32.75 9.73
C LEU A 163 51.38 31.74 8.67
N ALA A 164 52.10 30.68 9.07
CA ALA A 164 52.49 29.61 8.14
C ALA A 164 51.27 28.88 7.53
N ARG A 165 50.15 28.76 8.26
CA ARG A 165 48.88 28.22 7.73
C ARG A 165 48.21 29.15 6.72
N ILE A 166 48.28 30.46 6.93
CA ILE A 166 47.80 31.44 5.94
C ILE A 166 48.62 31.29 4.66
N ASP A 167 49.95 31.28 4.79
CA ASP A 167 50.86 31.14 3.64
C ASP A 167 50.67 29.85 2.86
N SER A 168 50.44 28.72 3.53
CA SER A 168 50.19 27.45 2.85
C SER A 168 48.87 27.45 2.09
N THR A 169 47.81 28.05 2.65
CA THR A 169 46.52 28.20 1.98
C THR A 169 46.63 29.10 0.76
N CYS A 170 47.33 30.24 0.88
CA CYS A 170 47.57 31.17 -0.23
C CYS A 170 48.44 30.55 -1.34
N LYS A 171 49.46 29.75 -0.98
CA LYS A 171 50.28 29.02 -1.96
C LYS A 171 49.44 27.98 -2.72
N GLY A 172 48.57 27.24 -2.04
CA GLY A 172 47.65 26.28 -2.67
C GLY A 172 46.74 26.94 -3.71
N LEU A 173 46.21 28.12 -3.41
CA LEU A 173 45.44 28.94 -4.37
C LEU A 173 46.28 29.35 -5.58
N ARG A 174 47.52 29.82 -5.37
CA ARG A 174 48.37 30.29 -6.46
C ARG A 174 48.79 29.15 -7.41
N THR A 175 49.09 27.97 -6.88
CA THR A 175 49.48 26.81 -7.69
C THR A 175 48.33 26.31 -8.57
N GLU A 176 47.08 26.35 -8.10
CA GLU A 176 45.93 26.03 -8.97
C GLU A 176 45.67 27.11 -10.05
N MET A 177 46.06 28.37 -9.81
CA MET A 177 45.86 29.47 -10.77
C MET A 177 46.93 29.54 -11.89
N TYR A 178 48.17 29.12 -11.60
CA TYR A 178 49.30 29.16 -12.54
C TYR A 178 49.78 27.78 -13.01
N GLY A 179 49.18 26.69 -12.52
CA GLY A 179 49.41 25.34 -13.00
C GLY A 179 48.65 25.04 -14.29
N ARG A 180 49.03 25.70 -15.38
CA ARG A 180 48.76 25.30 -16.77
C ARG A 180 49.96 25.58 -17.64
#